data_AF-A0AAU3QC65-F1
#
_entry.id   AF-A0AAU3QC65-F1
#
_cell.length_a   1.000
_cell.length_b   1.000
_cell.length_c   1.000
_cell.angle_alpha   90.00
_cell.angle_beta   90.00
_cell.angle_gamma   90.00
#
_symmetry.space_group_name_H-M   'P 1'
#
loop_
_entity.id
_entity.type
_entity.pdbx_description
1 polymer ?
#
loop_
_entity_poly.entity_id
_entity_poly.type
_entity_poly.pdbx_seq_one_letter_code
_entity_poly.pdbx_strand_id
1 'polypeptide(L)' 'MFYGHGEYLYVNDAFDNDRSSVANLRIGGSGTAQYTNGFHNLSYSEGKDADLQVCTSSSANAVCSPMIDGHT' A
#
# COMPACT_ATOMS: atom_id res chain seq x y z
N MET A 1 9.53 0.41 13.02
CA MET A 1 10.67 -0.24 12.33
C MET A 1 10.19 -1.53 11.70
N PHE A 2 10.15 -1.60 10.37
CA PHE A 2 9.72 -2.79 9.64
C PHE A 2 10.93 -3.71 9.43
N TYR A 3 10.97 -4.84 10.14
CA TYR A 3 11.96 -5.90 9.94
C TYR A 3 11.37 -6.96 9.00
N GLY A 4 12.03 -7.21 7.86
CA GLY A 4 11.58 -8.14 6.84
C GLY A 4 11.78 -9.60 7.24
N HIS A 5 10.68 -10.34 7.44
CA HIS A 5 10.65 -11.80 7.43
C HIS A 5 9.72 -12.33 6.32
N GLY A 6 9.56 -11.54 5.25
CA GLY A 6 8.49 -11.64 4.26
C GLY A 6 7.62 -10.39 4.33
N GLU A 7 7.50 -9.66 3.22
CA GLU A 7 6.75 -8.42 3.16
C GLU A 7 5.32 -8.74 2.75
N TYR A 8 4.39 -8.69 3.69
CA TYR A 8 2.98 -8.94 3.42
C TYR A 8 2.21 -7.63 3.45
N LEU A 9 1.37 -7.42 2.42
CA LEU A 9 0.41 -6.32 2.39
C LEU A 9 -1.00 -6.90 2.40
N TYR A 10 -1.79 -6.50 3.39
CA TYR A 10 -3.21 -6.86 3.47
C TYR A 10 -4.06 -5.60 3.30
N VAL A 11 -4.81 -5.53 2.20
CA VAL A 11 -5.74 -4.44 1.92
C VAL A 11 -7.15 -4.95 2.23
N ASN A 12 -7.82 -4.30 3.17
CA ASN A 12 -9.18 -4.65 3.55
C ASN A 12 -10.06 -3.41 3.53
N ASP A 13 -11.06 -3.41 2.65
CA ASP A 13 -12.17 -2.47 2.71
C ASP A 13 -13.33 -3.14 3.45
N ALA A 14 -13.58 -2.70 4.68
CA ALA A 14 -14.69 -3.21 5.48
C ALA A 14 -16.02 -2.51 5.17
N PHE A 15 -16.02 -1.56 4.24
CA PHE A 15 -17.20 -0.81 3.86
C PHE A 15 -17.78 -1.35 2.55
N ASP A 16 -19.02 -1.83 2.60
CA ASP A 16 -19.71 -2.40 1.44
C ASP A 16 -20.24 -1.28 0.53
N ASN A 17 -19.51 -0.96 -0.53
CA ASN A 17 -19.84 0.15 -1.45
C ASN A 17 -19.50 -0.13 -2.92
N ASP A 18 -19.42 -1.40 -3.33
CA ASP A 18 -19.09 -1.85 -4.70
C ASP A 18 -17.77 -1.32 -5.29
N ARG A 19 -16.89 -0.72 -4.47
CA ARG A 19 -15.57 -0.22 -4.88
C ARG A 19 -14.50 -0.78 -3.96
N SER A 20 -13.37 -1.17 -4.56
CA SER A 20 -12.21 -1.60 -3.79
C SER A 20 -11.40 -0.40 -3.32
N SER A 21 -10.97 -0.43 -2.07
CA SER A 21 -9.88 0.44 -1.60
C SER A 21 -8.59 0.11 -2.36
N VAL A 22 -7.76 1.14 -2.56
CA VAL A 22 -6.49 1.05 -3.29
C VAL A 22 -5.35 1.46 -2.36
N ALA A 23 -4.35 0.60 -2.23
CA ALA A 23 -3.10 0.91 -1.55
C ALA A 23 -2.00 1.17 -2.59
N ASN A 24 -1.44 2.37 -2.57
CA ASN A 24 -0.24 2.75 -3.31
C ASN A 24 0.97 2.53 -2.40
N LEU A 25 1.84 1.59 -2.75
CA LEU A 25 3.08 1.31 -2.05
C LEU A 25 4.25 1.81 -2.89
N ARG A 26 5.02 2.77 -2.38
CA ARG A 26 6.26 3.25 -3.01
C ARG A 26 7.44 2.65 -2.30
N ILE A 27 8.34 2.03 -3.06
CA ILE A 27 9.60 1.49 -2.57
C ILE A 27 10.75 2.25 -3.22
N GLY A 28 11.68 2.73 -2.39
CA GLY A 28 12.87 3.46 -2.82
C GLY A 28 13.66 2.70 -3.88
N GLY A 29 13.73 3.23 -5.10
CA GLY A 29 14.43 2.61 -6.23
C GLY A 29 13.64 1.56 -7.01
N SER A 30 12.43 1.18 -6.60
CA SER A 30 11.53 0.28 -7.35
C SER A 30 10.29 0.99 -7.91
N GLY A 31 9.94 2.17 -7.40
CA GLY A 31 8.79 2.96 -7.85
C GLY A 31 7.53 2.69 -7.03
N THR A 32 6.37 3.06 -7.57
CA THR A 32 5.06 2.92 -6.91
C THR A 32 4.25 1.79 -7.54
N ALA A 33 3.76 0.88 -6.71
CA ALA A 33 2.84 -0.20 -7.09
C ALA A 33 1.45 0.02 -6.46
N GLN A 34 0.42 -0.46 -7.14
CA GLN A 34 -0.97 -0.37 -6.70
C GLN A 34 -1.54 -1.74 -6.35
N TYR A 35 -2.21 -1.81 -5.21
CA TYR A 35 -2.84 -3.02 -4.69
C TYR A 35 -4.29 -2.74 -4.31
N THR A 36 -5.18 -3.68 -4.61
CA THR A 36 -6.59 -3.64 -4.19
C THR A 36 -6.83 -4.63 -3.05
N ASN A 37 -8.07 -4.71 -2.57
CA ASN A 37 -8.50 -5.68 -1.57
C ASN A 37 -7.89 -7.08 -1.76
N GLY A 38 -7.38 -7.64 -0.67
CA GLY A 38 -6.75 -8.95 -0.64
C GLY A 38 -5.41 -8.98 0.08
N PHE A 39 -4.85 -10.18 0.12
CA PHE A 39 -3.52 -10.45 0.66
C PHE A 39 -2.51 -10.50 -0.48
N HIS A 40 -1.42 -9.76 -0.34
CA HIS A 40 -0.35 -9.66 -1.31
C HIS A 40 0.97 -10.05 -0.65
N ASN A 41 1.67 -11.00 -1.27
CA ASN A 41 3.01 -11.40 -0.88
C ASN A 41 4.02 -10.61 -1.73
N LEU A 42 4.87 -9.82 -1.08
CA LEU A 42 5.81 -8.92 -1.69
C LEU A 42 7.25 -9.43 -1.49
N SER A 43 8.12 -9.05 -2.40
CA SER A 43 9.53 -9.43 -2.37
C SER A 43 10.39 -8.29 -2.90
N TYR A 44 10.33 -7.17 -2.20
CA TYR A 44 11.21 -6.03 -2.46
C TYR A 44 12.58 -6.26 -1.83
N SER A 45 13.58 -5.54 -2.34
CA SER A 45 14.90 -5.57 -1.73
C SER A 45 14.86 -4.91 -0.36
N GLU A 46 15.48 -5.55 0.64
CA GLU A 46 15.57 -5.02 1.99
C GLU A 46 16.38 -3.71 2.05
N GLY A 47 16.17 -2.92 3.10
CA GLY A 47 16.90 -1.66 3.34
C GLY A 47 16.49 -0.52 2.41
N LYS A 48 15.28 -0.58 1.85
CA LYS A 48 14.67 0.48 1.07
C LYS A 48 13.57 1.17 1.88
N ASP A 49 13.45 2.47 1.69
CA ASP A 49 12.35 3.25 2.25
C ASP A 49 11.05 2.79 1.61
N ALA A 50 10.03 2.60 2.44
CA ALA A 50 8.70 2.18 2.02
C ALA A 50 7.69 3.24 2.46
N ASP A 51 6.94 3.78 1.51
CA ASP A 51 5.85 4.71 1.79
C ASP A 51 4.52 4.11 1.36
N LEU A 52 3.49 4.30 2.18
CA LEU A 52 2.15 3.79 1.91
C LEU A 52 1.14 4.94 1.84
N GLN A 53 0.29 4.91 0.81
CA GLN A 53 -0.90 5.74 0.72
C GLN A 53 -2.12 4.84 0.45
N VAL A 54 -3.23 5.07 1.14
CA VAL A 54 -4.47 4.33 0.92
C VAL A 54 -5.55 5.28 0.40
N CYS A 55 -6.25 4.88 -0.65
CA CYS A 55 -7.33 5.61 -1.29
C CYS A 55 -8.62 4.81 -1.24
N THR A 56 -9.76 5.49 -1.15
CA THR A 56 -11.09 4.87 -1.13
C THR A 56 -11.52 4.25 -2.46
N SER A 57 -10.81 4.54 -3.56
CA SER A 57 -10.98 3.93 -4.88
C SER A 57 -9.81 4.27 -5.82
N SER A 58 -9.84 3.73 -7.05
CA SER A 58 -8.94 4.11 -8.15
C SER A 58 -9.40 5.33 -8.97
N SER A 59 -10.54 5.94 -8.61
CA SER A 59 -11.08 7.10 -9.33
C SER A 59 -10.25 8.35 -9.07
N ALA A 60 -10.24 9.30 -10.02
CA ALA A 60 -9.62 10.61 -9.84
C ALA A 60 -10.24 11.42 -8.67
N ASN A 61 -11.46 11.07 -8.26
CA ASN A 61 -12.16 11.68 -7.12
C ASN A 61 -11.99 10.89 -5.81
N ALA A 62 -11.07 9.92 -5.76
CA ALA A 62 -10.84 9.14 -4.56
C ALA A 62 -10.31 10.03 -3.42
N VAL A 63 -10.75 9.74 -2.20
CA VAL A 63 -10.16 10.33 -1.00
C VAL A 63 -8.98 9.45 -0.61
N CYS A 64 -7.80 10.05 -0.51
CA CYS A 64 -6.56 9.34 -0.16
C CYS A 64 -6.00 9.86 1.16
N SER A 65 -5.37 8.97 1.91
CA SER A 65 -4.52 9.35 3.04
C SER A 65 -3.32 10.17 2.54
N PRO A 66 -2.65 10.92 3.43
CA PRO A 66 -1.28 11.32 3.19
C PRO A 66 -0.40 10.09 2.90
N MET A 67 0.71 10.31 2.22
CA MET A 67 1.75 9.30 2.07
C MET A 67 2.47 9.17 3.42
N ILE A 68 2.46 7.98 4.00
CA ILE A 68 3.06 7.69 5.29
C ILE A 68 4.39 6.98 5.04
N ASP A 69 5.48 7.59 5.49
CA ASP A 69 6.81 6.99 5.47
C ASP A 69 6.92 5.91 6.55
N GLY A 70 7.40 4.74 6.18
CA GLY A 70 7.63 3.59 7.05
C GLY A 70 8.82 3.75 8.01
N HIS A 71 9.58 4.86 7.94
CA HIS A 71 10.60 5.22 8.93
C HIS A 71 10.01 5.50 10.33
N THR A 72 9.77 4.44 11.09
CA THR A 72 9.60 4.48 12.56
C THR A 72 10.47 3.43 13.21
#